data_AF-A0A2H1V945-F1
#
_entry.id   AF-A0A2H1V945-F1
#
_cell.length_a   1.000
_cell.length_b   1.000
_cell.length_c   1.000
_cell.angle_alpha   90.00
_cell.angle_beta   90.00
_cell.angle_gamma   90.00
#
_symmetry.space_group_name_H-M   'P 1'
#
loop_
_entity.id
_entity.type
_entity.pdbx_description
1 polymer ?
#
loop_
_entity_poly.entity_id
_entity_poly.type
_entity_poly.pdbx_seq_one_letter_code
_entity_poly.pdbx_strand_id
1 'polypeptide(L)'
;MDSKYLCVVLLFVGLCHGVSEASDCTARGRFPNDGNGAGDCRGYTICLMGGLTNFTQYKLNCPEGFVYSHLEYQCTNATNYQCYPTFNCSSVGNFAVPGTSDCSAFIACPEGLLGINTARKVSCPPDTLFNVTAGACQNSTEFSCTPKVQLDVLELHDKGNNGAKISPHFLCSVLLLLPVYWK
;
A
#
# COMPACT_ATOMS: atom_id res chain seq x y z
N MET A 1 -41.11 18.62 -28.33
CA MET A 1 -40.94 17.81 -27.10
C MET A 1 -41.27 18.70 -25.93
N ASP A 2 -42.41 18.45 -25.29
CA ASP A 2 -42.97 19.33 -24.26
C ASP A 2 -42.04 19.49 -23.06
N SER A 3 -42.00 20.72 -22.52
CA SER A 3 -41.25 21.12 -21.31
C SER A 3 -41.49 20.20 -20.09
N LYS A 4 -42.59 19.43 -20.12
CA LYS A 4 -42.99 18.47 -19.09
C LYS A 4 -42.13 17.20 -19.12
N TYR A 5 -41.69 16.75 -20.30
CA TYR A 5 -40.84 15.56 -20.44
C TYR A 5 -39.37 15.84 -20.11
N LEU A 6 -38.91 17.09 -20.27
CA LEU A 6 -37.55 17.51 -19.92
C LEU A 6 -37.28 17.41 -18.41
N CYS A 7 -38.23 17.84 -17.57
CA CYS A 7 -38.12 17.70 -16.12
C CYS A 7 -38.16 16.24 -15.64
N VAL A 8 -38.96 15.40 -16.29
CA VAL A 8 -39.06 13.97 -15.96
C VAL A 8 -37.77 13.24 -16.32
N VAL A 9 -37.16 13.55 -17.46
CA VAL A 9 -35.87 12.97 -17.86
C VAL A 9 -34.74 13.43 -16.93
N LEU A 10 -34.70 14.69 -16.51
CA LEU A 10 -33.70 15.20 -15.57
C LEU A 10 -33.84 14.59 -14.15
N LEU A 11 -35.07 14.31 -13.70
CA LEU A 11 -35.34 13.59 -12.44
C LEU A 11 -34.91 12.12 -12.51
N PHE A 12 -35.17 11.43 -13.63
CA PHE A 12 -34.76 10.03 -13.81
C PHE A 12 -33.23 9.86 -13.91
N VAL A 13 -32.53 10.79 -14.58
CA VAL A 13 -31.06 10.74 -14.67
C VAL A 13 -30.40 11.08 -13.33
N GLY A 14 -30.98 11.98 -12.53
CA GLY A 14 -30.48 12.33 -11.19
C GLY A 14 -30.54 11.18 -10.17
N LEU A 15 -31.51 10.27 -10.29
CA LEU A 15 -31.67 9.10 -9.41
C LEU A 15 -30.71 7.95 -9.72
N CYS A 16 -30.11 7.92 -10.92
CA CYS A 16 -29.15 6.88 -11.31
C CYS A 16 -27.70 7.18 -10.90
N HIS A 17 -27.41 8.39 -10.41
CA HIS A 17 -26.05 8.80 -10.03
C HIS A 17 -25.82 8.69 -8.52
N GLY A 18 -26.29 7.61 -7.89
CA GLY A 18 -25.70 7.16 -6.64
C GLY A 18 -24.34 6.57 -6.96
N VAL A 19 -23.32 7.42 -7.12
CA VAL A 19 -21.92 6.97 -7.24
C VAL A 19 -21.56 6.33 -5.89
N SER A 20 -21.80 5.02 -5.79
CA SER A 20 -21.23 4.19 -4.74
C SER A 20 -19.76 4.05 -5.11
N GLU A 21 -18.88 4.86 -4.52
CA GLU A 21 -17.46 4.52 -4.58
C GLU A 21 -17.31 3.13 -3.97
N ALA A 22 -16.68 2.21 -4.72
CA ALA A 22 -16.30 0.93 -4.16
C ALA A 22 -15.36 1.19 -2.97
N SER A 23 -15.66 0.55 -1.84
CA SER A 23 -14.82 0.66 -0.65
C SER A 23 -13.60 -0.24 -0.80
N ASP A 24 -12.42 0.33 -0.63
CA ASP A 24 -11.14 -0.42 -0.62
C ASP A 24 -10.89 -1.08 0.76
N CYS A 25 -11.70 -0.75 1.76
CA CYS A 25 -11.61 -1.35 3.08
C CYS A 25 -12.05 -2.83 3.07
N THR A 26 -11.15 -3.69 3.51
CA THR A 26 -11.41 -5.12 3.78
C THR A 26 -11.59 -5.42 5.27
N ALA A 27 -11.14 -4.49 6.13
CA ALA A 27 -11.23 -4.60 7.59
C ALA A 27 -11.50 -3.23 8.23
N ARG A 28 -12.05 -3.26 9.46
CA ARG A 28 -12.20 -2.05 10.28
C ARG A 28 -10.82 -1.62 10.79
N GLY A 29 -10.48 -0.35 10.67
CA GLY A 29 -9.18 0.14 11.14
C GLY A 29 -8.78 1.48 10.55
N ARG A 30 -7.51 1.83 10.73
CA ARG A 30 -6.86 2.98 10.11
C ARG A 30 -5.65 2.49 9.33
N PHE A 31 -5.66 2.75 8.04
CA PHE A 31 -4.67 2.22 7.12
C PHE A 31 -3.94 3.38 6.45
N PRO A 32 -2.61 3.32 6.29
CA PRO A 32 -1.90 4.22 5.42
C PRO A 32 -2.54 4.20 4.03
N ASN A 33 -2.78 5.37 3.46
CA ASN A 33 -3.33 5.49 2.13
C ASN A 33 -2.78 6.74 1.47
N ASP A 34 -1.70 6.56 0.72
CA ASP A 34 -0.92 7.66 0.17
C ASP A 34 -1.49 8.13 -1.18
N GLY A 35 -2.75 7.78 -1.47
CA GLY A 35 -3.57 8.25 -2.59
C GLY A 35 -2.79 8.53 -3.88
N ASN A 36 -2.77 7.57 -4.81
CA ASN A 36 -2.07 7.70 -6.11
C ASN A 36 -0.57 8.06 -6.00
N GLY A 37 0.11 7.63 -4.93
CA GLY A 37 1.56 7.72 -4.87
C GLY A 37 2.08 9.15 -4.73
N ALA A 38 1.39 10.01 -3.97
CA ALA A 38 1.90 11.34 -3.63
C ALA A 38 3.28 11.31 -2.93
N GLY A 39 3.70 10.13 -2.44
CA GLY A 39 5.04 9.91 -1.89
C GLY A 39 5.34 10.73 -0.63
N ASP A 40 4.31 11.39 -0.07
CA ASP A 40 4.41 12.26 1.09
C ASP A 40 4.05 11.55 2.41
N CYS A 41 3.54 10.31 2.32
CA CYS A 41 3.08 9.48 3.45
C CYS A 41 2.09 10.18 4.40
N ARG A 42 1.40 11.22 3.94
CA ARG A 42 0.46 12.00 4.78
C ARG A 42 -0.93 11.40 4.80
N GLY A 43 -1.29 10.72 3.72
CA GLY A 43 -2.62 10.17 3.52
C GLY A 43 -2.86 8.92 4.36
N TYR A 44 -4.05 8.83 4.92
CA TYR A 44 -4.55 7.64 5.61
C TYR A 44 -6.05 7.50 5.39
N THR A 45 -6.58 6.31 5.64
CA THR A 45 -8.01 6.06 5.52
C THR A 45 -8.52 5.37 6.77
N ILE A 46 -9.64 5.89 7.26
CA ILE A 46 -10.39 5.27 8.36
C ILE A 46 -11.49 4.41 7.74
N CYS A 47 -11.45 3.13 8.06
CA CYS A 47 -12.45 2.15 7.65
C CYS A 47 -13.38 1.86 8.84
N LEU A 48 -14.65 2.26 8.71
CA LEU A 48 -15.69 2.00 9.70
C LEU A 48 -16.72 1.03 9.13
N MET A 49 -17.29 0.17 9.96
CA MET A 49 -18.35 -0.75 9.53
C MET A 49 -19.65 0.05 9.36
N GLY A 50 -20.11 0.19 8.12
CA GLY A 50 -21.31 0.97 7.75
C GLY A 50 -22.59 0.13 7.64
N GLY A 51 -22.47 -1.19 7.72
CA GLY A 51 -23.58 -2.16 7.67
C GLY A 51 -23.09 -3.58 7.93
N LEU A 52 -23.93 -4.60 7.66
CA LEU A 52 -23.58 -6.01 7.93
C LEU A 52 -22.34 -6.51 7.16
N THR A 53 -22.12 -6.02 5.94
CA THR A 53 -21.00 -6.44 5.07
C THR A 53 -20.29 -5.27 4.40
N ASN A 54 -20.66 -4.03 4.70
CA ASN A 54 -20.17 -2.84 4.01
C ASN A 54 -19.32 -1.98 4.92
N PHE A 55 -18.26 -1.40 4.34
CA PHE A 55 -17.43 -0.40 5.00
C PHE A 55 -17.75 1.00 4.48
N THR A 56 -17.77 1.95 5.41
CA THR A 56 -17.70 3.38 5.12
C THR A 56 -16.24 3.79 5.28
N GLN A 57 -15.67 4.37 4.23
CA GLN A 57 -14.27 4.81 4.22
C GLN A 57 -14.18 6.34 4.28
N TYR A 58 -13.21 6.85 5.06
CA TYR A 58 -12.89 8.26 5.15
C TYR A 58 -11.42 8.47 4.80
N LYS A 59 -11.15 9.00 3.61
CA LYS A 59 -9.81 9.38 3.16
C LYS A 59 -9.45 10.73 3.79
N LEU A 60 -8.34 10.77 4.51
CA LEU A 60 -7.89 11.93 5.29
C LEU A 60 -6.38 12.14 5.08
N ASN A 61 -5.91 13.35 5.33
CA ASN A 61 -4.49 13.68 5.32
C ASN A 61 -4.08 14.24 6.67
N CYS A 62 -2.86 13.91 7.10
CA CYS A 62 -2.24 14.56 8.25
C CYS A 62 -2.06 16.07 8.00
N PRO A 63 -2.04 16.90 9.06
CA PRO A 63 -1.66 18.31 8.96
C PRO A 63 -0.32 18.52 8.26
N GLU A 64 -0.05 19.73 7.78
CA GLU A 64 1.23 20.03 7.14
C GLU A 64 2.40 19.79 8.10
N GLY A 65 3.46 19.15 7.61
CA GLY A 65 4.64 18.77 8.40
C GLY A 65 4.49 17.47 9.21
N PHE A 66 3.34 16.80 9.14
CA PHE A 66 3.10 15.52 9.81
C PHE A 66 2.91 14.39 8.81
N VAL A 67 3.39 13.20 9.16
CA VAL A 67 3.21 11.96 8.40
C VAL A 67 2.35 10.98 9.19
N TYR A 68 1.59 10.12 8.52
CA TYR A 68 0.81 9.10 9.20
C TYR A 68 1.71 7.93 9.61
N SER A 69 1.76 7.63 10.90
CA SER A 69 2.48 6.46 11.44
C SER A 69 1.53 5.27 11.56
N HIS A 70 1.83 4.20 10.83
CA HIS A 70 1.11 2.92 10.98
C HIS A 70 1.44 2.19 12.29
N LEU A 71 2.54 2.55 12.94
CA LEU A 71 2.94 1.96 14.22
C LEU A 71 2.12 2.55 15.37
N GLU A 72 1.84 3.85 15.31
CA GLU A 72 1.11 4.58 16.35
C GLU A 72 -0.36 4.87 16.00
N TYR A 73 -0.77 4.58 14.75
CA TYR A 73 -2.11 4.85 14.20
C TYR A 73 -2.54 6.33 14.28
N GLN A 74 -1.56 7.23 14.19
CA GLN A 74 -1.74 8.67 14.32
C GLN A 74 -0.73 9.45 13.47
N CYS A 75 -0.99 10.75 13.29
CA CYS A 75 -0.06 11.66 12.63
C CYS A 75 1.08 12.03 13.58
N THR A 76 2.32 11.83 13.15
CA THR A 76 3.53 12.09 13.95
C THR A 76 4.43 13.11 13.25
N ASN A 77 5.25 13.80 14.06
CA ASN A 77 6.29 14.68 13.53
C ASN A 77 7.51 13.83 13.12
N ALA A 78 8.14 14.20 12.01
CA ALA A 78 9.09 13.39 11.25
C ALA A 78 10.50 13.26 11.86
N THR A 79 10.66 13.13 13.18
CA THR A 79 11.99 12.95 13.79
C THR A 79 12.49 11.50 13.71
N ASN A 80 11.69 10.54 14.18
CA ASN A 80 12.07 9.12 14.23
C ASN A 80 11.31 8.24 13.23
N TYR A 81 10.35 8.81 12.51
CA TYR A 81 9.50 8.11 11.57
C TYR A 81 9.29 9.00 10.35
N GLN A 82 9.89 8.63 9.23
CA GLN A 82 9.96 9.48 8.03
C GLN A 82 9.47 8.73 6.81
N CYS A 83 8.81 9.45 5.90
CA CYS A 83 8.50 8.92 4.59
C CYS A 83 9.79 8.59 3.83
N TYR A 84 9.82 7.48 3.11
CA TYR A 84 11.00 7.03 2.38
C TYR A 84 10.62 6.52 0.97
N PRO A 85 10.09 7.38 0.10
CA PRO A 85 9.48 6.98 -1.18
C PRO A 85 10.48 6.41 -2.20
N THR A 86 11.79 6.57 -1.98
CA THR A 86 12.83 6.02 -2.83
C THR A 86 13.01 4.50 -2.69
N PHE A 87 12.44 3.89 -1.65
CA PHE A 87 12.48 2.45 -1.44
C PHE A 87 11.18 1.80 -1.90
N ASN A 88 11.31 0.82 -2.80
CA ASN A 88 10.18 0.07 -3.32
C ASN A 88 9.98 -1.19 -2.48
N CYS A 89 8.85 -1.27 -1.78
CA CYS A 89 8.50 -2.44 -1.00
C CYS A 89 7.97 -3.58 -1.90
N SER A 90 8.56 -4.77 -1.78
CA SER A 90 8.09 -5.98 -2.47
C SER A 90 7.13 -6.82 -1.61
N SER A 91 7.23 -6.71 -0.29
CA SER A 91 6.40 -7.39 0.69
C SER A 91 6.14 -6.48 1.90
N VAL A 92 5.09 -6.77 2.65
CA VAL A 92 4.84 -6.12 3.96
C VAL A 92 5.90 -6.61 4.94
N GLY A 93 6.46 -5.69 5.73
CA GLY A 93 7.43 -6.04 6.77
C GLY A 93 8.45 -4.94 7.07
N ASN A 94 9.46 -5.30 7.86
CA ASN A 94 10.56 -4.43 8.24
C ASN A 94 11.86 -4.94 7.64
N PHE A 95 12.61 -4.05 6.99
CA PHE A 95 13.79 -4.37 6.21
C PHE A 95 14.98 -3.52 6.65
N ALA A 96 16.17 -4.02 6.35
CA ALA A 96 17.39 -3.25 6.52
C ALA A 96 17.37 -1.95 5.72
N VAL A 97 17.96 -0.88 6.27
CA VAL A 97 18.28 0.30 5.47
C VAL A 97 19.46 -0.05 4.54
N PRO A 98 19.32 0.11 3.22
CA PRO A 98 20.40 -0.22 2.29
C PRO A 98 21.57 0.75 2.45
N GLY A 99 22.79 0.23 2.36
CA GLY A 99 24.02 1.04 2.38
C GLY A 99 24.42 1.59 3.75
N THR A 100 23.78 1.16 4.85
CA THR A 100 24.21 1.50 6.22
C THR A 100 24.64 0.25 6.99
N SER A 101 25.60 0.43 7.90
CA SER A 101 26.18 -0.64 8.73
C SER A 101 25.91 -0.45 10.22
N ASP A 102 25.24 0.63 10.58
CA ASP A 102 24.97 1.06 11.96
C ASP A 102 23.69 0.44 12.54
N CYS A 103 22.81 -0.08 11.68
CA CYS A 103 21.55 -0.75 12.05
C CYS A 103 20.67 0.08 12.99
N SER A 104 20.89 1.39 13.03
CA SER A 104 20.21 2.34 13.91
C SER A 104 18.78 2.64 13.46
N ALA A 105 18.40 2.14 12.28
CA ALA A 105 17.11 2.33 11.66
C ALA A 105 16.74 1.14 10.78
N PHE A 106 15.47 1.07 10.42
CA PHE A 106 14.92 0.11 9.48
C PHE A 106 13.96 0.77 8.50
N ILE A 107 13.64 0.06 7.43
CA ILE A 107 12.61 0.43 6.47
C ILE A 107 11.36 -0.38 6.76
N ALA A 108 10.27 0.30 7.13
CA ALA A 108 8.96 -0.29 7.30
C ALA A 108 8.17 -0.18 5.99
N CYS A 109 7.66 -1.31 5.52
CA CYS A 109 6.74 -1.44 4.40
C CYS A 109 5.37 -1.84 4.93
N PRO A 110 4.52 -0.86 5.26
CA PRO A 110 3.24 -1.18 5.88
C PRO A 110 2.21 -1.69 4.88
N GLU A 111 1.30 -2.48 5.41
CA GLU A 111 0.04 -2.80 4.75
C GLU A 111 -0.85 -1.55 4.69
N GLY A 112 -1.40 -1.27 3.52
CA GLY A 112 -2.44 -0.28 3.24
C GLY A 112 -3.69 -0.94 2.67
N LEU A 113 -4.61 -0.15 2.15
CA LEU A 113 -5.93 -0.65 1.70
C LEU A 113 -5.89 -1.58 0.47
N LEU A 114 -4.90 -1.41 -0.40
CA LEU A 114 -4.78 -2.15 -1.67
C LEU A 114 -3.45 -2.92 -1.77
N GLY A 115 -2.92 -3.35 -0.61
CA GLY A 115 -1.62 -3.99 -0.51
C GLY A 115 -0.58 -3.08 0.12
N ILE A 116 0.66 -3.16 -0.34
CA ILE A 116 1.79 -2.49 0.33
C ILE A 116 1.77 -0.99 0.00
N ASN A 117 1.99 -0.19 1.02
CA ASN A 117 2.06 1.27 0.90
C ASN A 117 3.54 1.73 0.92
N THR A 118 3.82 2.97 0.48
CA THR A 118 5.12 3.66 0.43
C THR A 118 6.04 3.30 1.61
N ALA A 119 7.33 3.13 1.40
CA ALA A 119 8.20 2.79 2.52
C ALA A 119 8.34 3.95 3.53
N ARG A 120 8.62 3.61 4.80
CA ARG A 120 8.96 4.57 5.85
C ARG A 120 10.28 4.19 6.51
N LYS A 121 11.17 5.15 6.72
CA LYS A 121 12.38 4.95 7.51
C LYS A 121 12.06 5.22 8.98
N VAL A 122 12.38 4.26 9.84
CA VAL A 122 12.09 4.30 11.27
C VAL A 122 13.39 4.15 12.04
N SER A 123 13.71 5.14 12.88
CA SER A 123 14.83 5.06 13.79
C SER A 123 14.51 4.10 14.94
N CYS A 124 15.44 3.21 15.25
CA CYS A 124 15.34 2.40 16.45
C CYS A 124 15.39 3.28 17.70
N PRO A 125 14.70 2.89 18.79
CA PRO A 125 14.88 3.52 20.10
C PRO A 125 16.36 3.56 20.53
N PRO A 126 16.74 4.45 21.46
CA PRO A 126 18.07 4.47 22.04
C PRO A 126 18.48 3.09 22.58
N ASP A 127 19.77 2.77 22.47
CA ASP A 127 20.38 1.50 22.91
C ASP A 127 19.84 0.24 22.23
N THR A 128 19.15 0.39 21.09
CA THR A 128 18.65 -0.72 20.29
C THR A 128 19.17 -0.69 18.86
N LEU A 129 19.33 -1.87 18.27
CA LEU A 129 19.79 -2.10 16.90
C LEU A 129 18.79 -2.97 16.16
N PHE A 130 18.55 -2.67 14.89
CA PHE A 130 17.65 -3.45 14.06
C PHE A 130 18.22 -4.84 13.75
N ASN A 131 17.47 -5.88 14.12
CA ASN A 131 17.74 -7.27 13.76
C ASN A 131 16.83 -7.68 12.60
N VAL A 132 17.41 -7.89 11.41
CA VAL A 132 16.68 -8.26 10.19
C VAL A 132 15.93 -9.58 10.34
N THR A 133 16.53 -10.58 11.00
CA THR A 133 15.92 -11.90 11.20
C THR A 133 14.68 -11.80 12.10
N ALA A 134 14.73 -10.95 13.12
CA ALA A 134 13.60 -10.71 14.01
C ALA A 134 12.58 -9.70 13.42
N GLY A 135 12.98 -8.91 12.43
CA GLY A 135 12.18 -7.82 11.88
C GLY A 135 11.90 -6.70 12.89
N ALA A 136 12.76 -6.53 13.91
CA ALA A 136 12.53 -5.60 15.02
C ALA A 136 13.85 -5.05 15.61
N CYS A 137 13.75 -3.92 16.32
CA CYS A 137 14.87 -3.38 17.10
C CYS A 137 15.06 -4.21 18.38
N GLN A 138 16.30 -4.60 18.67
CA GLN A 138 16.71 -5.38 19.83
C GLN A 138 17.78 -4.65 20.63
N ASN A 139 17.91 -4.97 21.92
CA ASN A 139 18.90 -4.32 22.78
C ASN A 139 20.33 -4.57 22.26
N SER A 140 21.09 -3.50 22.10
CA SER A 140 22.48 -3.51 21.63
C SER A 140 23.45 -4.29 22.54
N THR A 141 23.09 -4.52 23.80
CA THR A 141 23.90 -5.34 24.73
C THR A 141 23.72 -6.85 24.51
N GLU A 142 22.59 -7.25 23.93
CA GLU A 142 22.22 -8.65 23.67
C GLU A 142 22.41 -9.03 22.20
N PHE A 143 22.34 -8.03 21.31
CA PHE A 143 22.44 -8.20 19.87
C PHE A 143 23.50 -7.27 19.28
N SER A 144 24.43 -7.84 18.53
CA SER A 144 25.37 -7.10 17.69
C SER A 144 24.97 -7.25 16.23
N CYS A 145 24.73 -6.14 15.54
CA CYS A 145 24.39 -6.20 14.13
C CYS A 145 25.65 -6.44 13.28
N THR A 146 25.55 -7.30 12.27
CA THR A 146 26.66 -7.60 11.36
C THR A 146 26.33 -7.10 9.94
N PRO A 147 27.10 -6.14 9.39
CA PRO A 147 26.78 -5.51 8.10
C PRO A 147 26.80 -6.47 6.91
N LYS A 148 27.56 -7.58 7.00
CA LYS A 148 27.68 -8.57 5.91
C LYS A 148 26.38 -9.34 5.65
N VAL A 149 25.59 -9.61 6.69
CA VAL A 149 24.29 -10.28 6.53
C VAL A 149 23.29 -9.38 5.80
N GLN A 150 23.46 -8.06 5.88
CA GLN A 150 22.61 -7.06 5.24
C GLN A 150 22.75 -7.02 3.70
N LEU A 151 23.92 -7.38 3.18
CA LEU A 151 24.20 -7.42 1.73
C LEU A 151 23.73 -8.77 1.13
N ASP A 152 23.95 -9.87 1.84
CA ASP A 152 23.63 -11.22 1.38
C ASP A 152 22.11 -11.51 1.40
N VAL A 153 21.32 -10.83 2.24
CA VAL A 153 19.84 -10.94 2.23
C VAL A 153 19.21 -10.28 1.00
N LEU A 154 19.83 -9.22 0.45
CA LEU A 154 19.41 -8.64 -0.84
C LEU A 154 19.55 -9.66 -1.99
N GLU A 155 20.58 -10.51 -1.93
CA GLU A 155 20.85 -11.53 -2.96
C GLU A 155 19.93 -12.77 -2.83
N LEU A 156 19.37 -13.03 -1.65
CA LEU A 156 18.45 -14.15 -1.42
C LEU A 156 17.02 -13.86 -1.89
N HIS A 157 16.57 -12.60 -1.90
CA HIS A 157 15.27 -12.22 -2.48
C HIS A 157 15.28 -12.21 -4.02
N ASP A 158 16.45 -12.14 -4.68
CA ASP A 158 16.55 -12.14 -6.15
C ASP A 158 16.57 -13.57 -6.75
N LYS A 159 16.97 -14.59 -5.99
CA LYS A 159 17.05 -15.98 -6.49
C LYS A 159 15.69 -16.69 -6.68
N GLY A 160 14.58 -16.00 -6.45
CA GLY A 160 13.22 -16.52 -6.67
C GLY A 160 12.70 -16.42 -8.11
N ASN A 161 13.44 -15.83 -9.06
CA ASN A 161 12.94 -15.68 -10.43
C ASN A 161 13.97 -16.05 -11.50
N ASN A 162 14.25 -17.36 -11.63
CA ASN A 162 14.83 -17.91 -12.84
C ASN A 162 13.93 -19.00 -13.40
N GLY A 163 13.15 -18.65 -14.43
CA GLY A 163 12.95 -19.53 -15.57
C GLY A 163 11.52 -20.01 -15.84
N ALA A 164 10.65 -19.11 -16.30
CA ALA A 164 9.64 -19.47 -17.30
C ALA A 164 9.54 -18.37 -18.37
N LYS A 165 10.57 -18.32 -19.23
CA LYS A 165 10.46 -17.66 -20.55
C LYS A 165 9.56 -18.54 -21.42
N ILE A 166 8.36 -18.07 -21.75
CA ILE A 166 7.63 -18.58 -22.92
C ILE A 166 7.02 -17.38 -23.67
N SER A 167 7.67 -17.04 -24.77
CA SER A 167 7.10 -16.44 -25.98
C SER A 167 8.18 -16.63 -27.07
N PRO A 168 7.90 -16.81 -28.38
CA PRO A 168 6.65 -16.48 -29.08
C PRO A 168 6.22 -17.44 -30.23
N HIS A 169 5.05 -17.15 -30.82
CA HIS A 169 4.57 -17.52 -32.18
C HIS A 169 4.11 -18.96 -32.52
N PHE A 170 3.19 -19.01 -33.50
CA PHE A 170 2.46 -20.13 -34.17
C PHE A 170 1.14 -20.53 -33.49
N LEU A 171 -0.06 -20.56 -34.09
CA LEU A 171 -0.63 -20.36 -35.44
C LEU A 171 -2.14 -20.08 -35.21
N CYS A 172 -2.75 -19.07 -35.83
CA CYS A 172 -3.40 -19.14 -37.14
C CYS A 172 -4.51 -20.19 -37.27
N SER A 173 -5.77 -19.72 -37.35
CA SER A 173 -6.90 -20.17 -38.21
C SER A 173 -8.21 -19.82 -37.49
N VAL A 174 -8.90 -18.70 -37.82
CA VAL A 174 -9.79 -18.50 -38.97
C VAL A 174 -11.09 -19.32 -38.88
N LEU A 175 -12.21 -18.59 -38.98
CA LEU A 175 -13.59 -19.01 -39.32
C LEU A 175 -14.39 -19.70 -38.18
N LEU A 176 -15.60 -19.30 -37.78
CA LEU A 176 -16.81 -18.78 -38.47
C LEU A 176 -17.61 -17.90 -37.46
N LEU A 177 -18.16 -16.72 -37.80
CA LEU A 177 -19.49 -16.50 -38.44
C LEU A 177 -20.60 -17.35 -37.77
N LEU A 178 -21.71 -16.89 -37.19
CA LEU A 178 -22.57 -15.70 -37.32
C LEU A 178 -23.62 -15.72 -36.16
N PRO A 179 -24.45 -14.66 -35.98
CA PRO A 179 -25.46 -14.53 -34.92
C PRO A 179 -26.78 -15.23 -35.30
N VAL A 180 -27.57 -15.65 -34.30
CA VAL A 180 -28.98 -16.00 -34.53
C VAL A 180 -29.86 -15.35 -33.47
N TYR A 181 -30.61 -14.38 -33.98
CA TYR A 181 -31.76 -13.68 -33.43
C TYR A 181 -32.98 -14.62 -33.35
N TRP A 182 -33.97 -14.26 -32.54
CA TRP A 182 -35.31 -14.87 -32.28
C TRP A 182 -35.45 -15.77 -31.05
N LYS A 183 -36.11 -15.25 -30.00
CA LYS A 183 -37.55 -15.50 -29.79
C LYS A 183 -38.18 -14.40 -28.93
#